data_AF-A0A529LTU1-F1
#
_entry.id   AF-A0A529LTU1-F1
#
_cell.length_a   1.000
_cell.length_b   1.000
_cell.length_c   1.000
_cell.angle_alpha   90.00
_cell.angle_beta   90.00
_cell.angle_gamma   90.00
#
_symmetry.space_group_name_H-M   'P 1'
#
loop_
_entity.id
_entity.type
_entity.pdbx_description
1 polymer ?
#
loop_
_entity_poly.entity_id
_entity_poly.type
_entity_poly.pdbx_seq_one_letter_code
_entity_poly.pdbx_strand_id
1 'polypeptide(L)' 'MGMLPVIEAPDWYETIRMGDDITLIHEPWIKPFFRCNIWHVRGRDRDLLFDTGLG' A
#
# COMPACT_ATOMS: atom_id res chain seq x y z
N MET A 1 28.81 1.43 2.84
CA MET A 1 27.40 1.74 2.48
C MET A 1 26.85 0.51 1.79
N GLY A 2 25.90 -0.20 2.39
CA GLY A 2 25.30 -1.38 1.76
C GLY A 2 24.38 -0.97 0.61
N MET A 3 24.31 -1.77 -0.44
CA MET A 3 23.29 -1.62 -1.48
C MET A 3 21.90 -1.83 -0.85
N LEU A 4 20.93 -1.00 -1.25
CA LEU A 4 19.53 -1.27 -0.94
C LEU A 4 19.04 -2.43 -1.82
N PRO A 5 18.12 -3.27 -1.32
CA PRO A 5 17.49 -4.30 -2.14
C PRO A 5 16.71 -3.64 -3.28
N VAL A 6 16.83 -4.20 -4.48
CA VAL A 6 15.92 -3.93 -5.60
C VAL A 6 14.76 -4.89 -5.44
N ILE A 7 13.54 -4.37 -5.47
CA ILE A 7 12.31 -5.13 -5.29
C ILE A 7 11.62 -5.23 -6.65
N GLU A 8 11.19 -6.43 -7.03
CA GLU A 8 10.44 -6.65 -8.25
C GLU A 8 9.01 -6.11 -8.11
N ALA A 9 8.40 -5.68 -9.22
CA ALA A 9 7.08 -5.04 -9.20
C ALA A 9 5.99 -5.83 -8.44
N PRO A 10 5.90 -7.18 -8.52
CA PRO A 10 4.90 -7.94 -7.78
C PRO A 10 5.06 -7.90 -6.26
N ASP A 11 6.27 -7.64 -5.76
CA ASP A 11 6.61 -7.66 -4.34
C ASP A 11 6.62 -6.25 -3.73
N TRP A 12 6.29 -5.22 -4.52
CA TRP A 12 6.33 -3.83 -4.07
C TRP A 12 5.24 -3.50 -3.04
N TYR A 13 4.08 -4.15 -3.16
CA TYR A 13 2.91 -3.94 -2.32
C TYR A 13 2.46 -5.22 -1.62
N GLU A 14 1.95 -5.09 -0.40
CA GLU A 14 1.14 -6.12 0.26
C GLU A 14 -0.21 -5.53 0.67
N THR A 15 -1.22 -6.38 0.93
CA THR A 15 -2.54 -5.92 1.38
C THR A 15 -2.81 -6.38 2.81
N ILE A 16 -3.22 -5.45 3.67
CA ILE A 16 -3.60 -5.72 5.05
C ILE A 16 -5.10 -5.43 5.20
N ARG A 17 -5.89 -6.46 5.49
CA ARG A 17 -7.34 -6.33 5.68
C ARG A 17 -7.63 -5.75 7.07
N MET A 18 -8.35 -4.63 7.13
CA MET A 18 -8.73 -3.99 8.40
C MET A 18 -10.16 -4.30 8.88
N GLY A 19 -10.98 -4.99 8.07
CA GLY A 19 -12.40 -5.24 8.35
C GLY A 19 -13.32 -4.27 7.59
N ASP A 20 -14.63 -4.52 7.61
CA ASP A 20 -15.66 -3.64 7.03
C ASP A 20 -15.36 -3.10 5.63
N ASP A 21 -14.88 -4.00 4.77
CA ASP A 21 -14.48 -3.69 3.39
C ASP A 21 -13.40 -2.60 3.20
N ILE A 22 -12.62 -2.34 4.27
CA ILE A 22 -11.41 -1.53 4.29
C ILE A 22 -10.15 -2.41 4.18
N THR A 23 -9.26 -2.05 3.26
CA THR A 23 -7.94 -2.66 3.05
C THR A 23 -6.88 -1.58 2.96
N LEU A 24 -5.77 -1.78 3.68
CA LEU A 24 -4.55 -1.00 3.49
C LEU A 24 -3.71 -1.68 2.41
N ILE A 25 -3.36 -0.94 1.36
CA ILE A 25 -2.30 -1.30 0.42
C ILE A 25 -1.00 -0.75 1.01
N HIS A 26 -0.10 -1.64 1.41
CA HIS A 26 1.05 -1.35 2.24
C HIS A 26 2.36 -1.50 1.44
N GLU A 27 3.29 -0.56 1.64
CA GLU A 27 4.64 -0.60 1.05
C GLU A 27 5.65 -1.06 2.12
N PRO A 28 5.93 -2.37 2.25
CA PRO A 28 6.70 -2.90 3.37
C PRO A 28 8.17 -2.43 3.36
N TRP A 29 8.68 -2.03 2.20
CA TRP A 29 10.07 -1.63 2.00
C TRP A 29 10.35 -0.13 2.21
N ILE A 30 9.30 0.69 2.27
CA ILE A 30 9.43 2.14 2.47
C ILE A 30 9.50 2.45 3.97
N LYS A 31 10.38 3.38 4.38
CA LYS A 31 10.47 3.80 5.78
C LYS A 31 9.16 4.46 6.22
N PRO A 32 8.65 4.21 7.44
CA PRO A 32 7.34 4.70 7.88
C PRO A 32 7.09 6.21 7.66
N PHE A 33 8.12 7.04 7.81
CA PHE A 33 8.00 8.49 7.58
C PHE A 33 7.66 8.87 6.13
N PHE A 34 8.08 8.06 5.14
CA PHE A 34 7.85 8.32 3.72
C PHE A 34 6.74 7.45 3.12
N ARG A 35 6.16 6.53 3.89
CA ARG A 35 5.20 5.54 3.39
C ARG A 35 3.85 6.21 3.11
N CYS A 36 3.26 5.90 1.95
CA CYS A 36 1.94 6.41 1.62
C CYS A 36 0.83 5.66 2.38
N ASN A 37 -0.29 6.34 2.61
CA ASN A 37 -1.45 5.78 3.30
C ASN A 37 -2.49 5.32 2.28
N ILE A 38 -2.16 4.26 1.53
CA ILE A 38 -2.98 3.84 0.39
C ILE A 38 -4.16 3.00 0.90
N TRP A 39 -5.32 3.62 1.05
CA TRP A 39 -6.52 2.95 1.55
C TRP A 39 -7.50 2.63 0.43
N HIS A 40 -7.88 1.36 0.32
CA HIS A 40 -9.00 0.92 -0.51
C HIS A 40 -10.21 0.64 0.37
N VAL A 41 -11.30 1.35 0.12
CA VAL A 41 -12.59 1.16 0.78
C VAL A 41 -13.59 0.76 -0.28
N ARG A 42 -14.17 -0.43 -0.16
CA ARG A 42 -15.22 -0.83 -1.10
C ARG A 42 -16.54 -0.20 -0.72
N GLY A 43 -17.21 0.39 -1.70
CA GLY A 43 -18.58 0.87 -1.55
C GLY A 43 -19.55 0.00 -2.32
N ARG A 44 -20.86 0.27 -2.14
CA ARG A 44 -21.92 -0.47 -2.84
C ARG A 44 -21.82 -0.31 -4.35
N ASP A 45 -21.65 0.94 -4.80
CA ASP A 45 -21.71 1.30 -6.22
C ASP A 45 -20.33 1.63 -6.79
N ARG A 46 -19.41 2.10 -5.95
CA ARG A 46 -18.06 2.56 -6.30
C ARG A 46 -17.13 2.32 -5.12
N ASP A 47 -15.86 2.13 -5.44
CA ASP A 47 -14.80 2.05 -4.44
C ASP A 47 -14.13 3.41 -4.27
N LEU A 48 -13.60 3.66 -3.07
CA LEU A 48 -12.75 4.80 -2.76
C LEU A 48 -11.30 4.31 -2.64
N LEU A 49 -10.40 4.97 -3.35
CA LEU A 49 -8.96 4.87 -3.14
C LEU A 49 -8.48 6.20 -2.58
N PHE A 50 -7.86 6.17 -1.41
CA PHE A 50 -7.23 7.33 -0.80
C PHE A 50 -5.71 7.17 -0.87
N ASP A 51 -5.03 8.20 -1.35
CA ASP A 51 -3.57 8.24 -1.57
C ASP A 51 -3.07 7.35 -2.74
N THR A 52 -1.79 7.53 -3.12
CA THR A 52 -1.10 6.77 -4.16
C THR A 52 0.32 6.42 -3.73
N GLY A 53 0.80 5.23 -4.11
CA GLY A 53 2.14 4.74 -3.72
C GLY A 53 3.30 5.43 -4.43
N LEU A 54 4.50 5.08 -4.00
CA LEU A 54 5.78 5.59 -4.53
C LEU A 54 6.38 4.71 -5.64
N GLY A 55 5.68 3.65 -6.09
CA GLY A 55 6.13 2.70 -7.12
C GLY A 55 5.06 2.29 -8.12
#